data_AF-A0A2J6Q1U4-F1
#
_entry.id   AF-A0A2J6Q1U4-F1
#
_cell.length_a   1.000
_cell.length_b   1.000
_cell.length_c   1.000
_cell.angle_alpha   90.00
_cell.angle_beta   90.00
_cell.angle_gamma   90.00
#
_symmetry.space_group_name_H-M   'P 1'
#
loop_
_entity.id
_entity.type
_entity.pdbx_description
1 polymer ?
#
loop_
_entity_poly.entity_id
_entity_poly.type
_entity_poly.pdbx_seq_one_letter_code
_entity_poly.pdbx_strand_id
1 'polypeptide(L)'
;MGGFYMTYLESMCRRRGWRDPLYETYRSSSGYTCLVLVNGREYQTDLAYESDGQAQENAAMRAFMVCRNFSVNGGMLARNGVVQGLPANERSDHRHRRRRNGGRSHSA
;
A
#
# COMPACT_ATOMS: atom_id res chain seq x y z
N MET A 1 4.27 6.63 24.96
CA MET A 1 2.95 6.94 24.37
C MET A 1 3.17 7.11 22.88
N GLY A 2 2.56 6.28 22.04
CA GLY A 2 2.64 6.45 20.59
C GLY A 2 1.77 7.64 20.15
N GLY A 3 2.23 8.41 19.16
CA GLY A 3 1.45 9.52 18.62
C GLY A 3 0.19 9.05 17.86
N PHE A 4 -0.72 10.00 17.60
CA PHE A 4 -2.02 9.71 16.97
C PHE A 4 -1.83 9.12 15.57
N TYR A 5 -0.96 9.72 14.76
CA TYR A 5 -0.68 9.27 13.40
C TYR A 5 0.09 7.96 13.36
N MET A 6 0.96 7.68 14.34
CA MET A 6 1.63 6.38 14.44
C MET A 6 0.60 5.25 14.58
N THR A 7 -0.39 5.42 15.45
CA THR A 7 -1.47 4.45 15.69
C THR A 7 -2.37 4.29 14.46
N TYR A 8 -2.68 5.39 13.76
CA TYR A 8 -3.45 5.34 12.52
C TYR A 8 -2.71 4.65 11.38
N LEU A 9 -1.40 4.86 11.29
CA LEU A 9 -0.56 4.21 10.28
C LEU A 9 -0.49 2.70 10.51
N GLU A 10 -0.30 2.26 11.75
CA GLU A 10 -0.35 0.84 12.13
C GLU A 10 -1.70 0.21 11.76
N SER A 11 -2.80 0.87 12.15
CA SER A 11 -4.16 0.42 11.83
C SER A 11 -4.42 0.34 10.33
N MET A 12 -3.88 1.27 9.53
CA MET A 12 -3.97 1.22 8.08
C MET A 12 -3.20 0.04 7.51
N CYS A 13 -1.96 -0.18 7.95
CA CYS A 13 -1.12 -1.28 7.48
C CYS A 13 -1.79 -2.64 7.76
N ARG A 14 -2.29 -2.82 8.98
CA ARG A 14 -3.03 -4.03 9.38
C ARG A 14 -4.26 -4.29 8.52
N ARG A 15 -5.07 -3.26 8.23
CA ARG A 15 -6.27 -3.39 7.37
C ARG A 15 -5.93 -3.73 5.91
N ARG A 16 -4.74 -3.36 5.44
CA ARG A 16 -4.26 -3.61 4.07
C ARG A 16 -3.42 -4.88 3.94
N GLY A 17 -3.15 -5.59 5.04
CA GLY A 17 -2.22 -6.73 5.07
C GLY A 17 -0.77 -6.33 4.80
N TRP A 18 -0.42 -5.06 4.97
CA TRP A 18 0.95 -4.59 4.87
C TRP A 18 1.72 -4.89 6.15
N ARG A 19 3.04 -5.00 6.05
CA ARG A 19 3.91 -5.05 7.22
C ARG A 19 3.74 -3.79 8.07
N ASP A 20 3.92 -3.94 9.38
CA ASP A 20 3.88 -2.82 10.31
C ASP A 20 4.91 -1.75 9.93
N PRO A 21 4.59 -0.47 10.13
CA PRO A 21 5.48 0.62 9.78
C PRO A 21 6.75 0.57 10.64
N LEU A 22 7.92 0.70 9.99
CA LEU A 22 9.20 0.79 10.68
C LEU A 22 9.61 2.24 10.82
N TYR A 23 10.11 2.60 12.00
CA TYR A 23 10.57 3.95 12.32
C TYR A 23 12.06 3.93 12.61
N GLU A 24 12.78 4.81 11.95
CA GLU A 24 14.19 5.09 12.24
C GLU A 24 14.35 6.57 12.55
N THR A 25 14.86 6.89 13.74
CA THR A 25 15.08 8.27 14.17
C THR A 25 16.56 8.60 14.13
N TYR A 26 16.87 9.75 13.54
CA TYR A 26 18.23 10.27 13.47
C TYR A 26 18.33 11.55 14.27
N ARG A 27 19.34 11.62 15.12
CA ARG A 27 19.70 12.82 15.87
C ARG A 27 20.86 13.51 15.17
N SER A 28 20.70 14.79 14.91
CA SER A 28 21.73 15.69 14.39
C SER A 28 21.95 16.86 15.35
N SER A 29 23.00 17.65 15.11
CA SER A 29 23.23 18.93 15.80
C SER A 29 22.09 19.93 15.57
N SER A 30 21.36 19.79 14.46
CA SER A 30 20.23 20.65 14.09
C SER A 30 18.86 20.18 14.63
N GLY A 31 18.81 19.04 15.33
CA GLY A 31 17.56 18.47 15.88
C GLY A 31 17.35 17.00 15.50
N TYR A 32 16.09 16.56 15.52
CA TYR A 32 15.68 15.17 15.28
C TYR A 32 14.94 15.04 13.96
N THR A 33 15.31 14.04 13.16
CA THR A 33 14.57 13.65 11.96
C THR A 33 14.12 12.20 12.09
N CYS A 34 13.11 11.82 11.32
CA CYS A 34 12.62 10.45 11.33
C CYS A 34 12.30 9.98 9.92
N LEU A 35 12.66 8.74 9.64
CA LEU A 35 12.32 7.99 8.45
C LEU A 35 11.31 6.91 8.83
N VAL A 36 10.25 6.79 8.02
CA VAL A 36 9.20 5.78 8.19
C VAL A 36 9.09 4.94 6.94
N LEU A 37 9.23 3.62 7.07
CA LEU A 37 9.07 2.67 5.98
C LEU A 37 7.67 2.07 6.02
N VAL A 38 6.89 2.28 4.96
CA VAL A 38 5.55 1.70 4.79
C VAL A 38 5.45 1.04 3.43
N ASN A 39 5.21 -0.27 3.41
CA ASN A 39 5.00 -1.04 2.18
C ASN A 39 6.11 -0.79 1.12
N GLY A 40 7.37 -0.78 1.55
CA GLY A 40 8.54 -0.56 0.69
C GLY A 40 8.75 0.88 0.23
N ARG A 41 8.04 1.86 0.81
CA ARG A 41 8.24 3.28 0.55
C ARG A 41 8.71 3.99 1.81
N GLU A 42 9.72 4.83 1.65
CA GLU A 42 10.33 5.59 2.74
C GLU A 42 9.77 7.02 2.77
N TYR A 43 9.46 7.49 3.98
CA TYR A 43 8.96 8.83 4.23
C TYR A 43 9.79 9.48 5.31
N GLN A 44 10.54 10.52 4.93
CA GLN A 44 11.33 11.31 5.86
C GLN A 44 10.65 12.63 6.19
N THR A 45 10.89 13.13 7.39
CA THR A 45 10.59 14.51 7.80
C THR A 45 11.37 15.52 6.95
N ASP A 46 10.72 16.60 6.49
CA ASP A 46 11.39 17.66 5.70
C ASP A 46 12.32 18.55 6.53
N LEU A 47 12.05 18.63 7.82
CA LEU A 47 12.72 19.53 8.76
C LEU A 47 13.15 18.75 9.99
N ALA A 48 14.15 19.28 10.71
CA ALA A 48 14.54 18.78 12.02
C ALA A 48 13.58 19.30 13.10
N TYR A 49 13.17 18.43 14.01
CA TYR A 49 12.28 18.71 15.13
C TYR A 49 13.04 18.76 16.46
N GLU A 50 12.40 19.29 17.49
CA GLU A 50 13.02 19.46 18.83
C GLU A 50 13.13 18.12 19.60
N SER A 51 12.26 17.16 19.29
CA SER A 51 12.22 15.83 19.94
C SER A 51 12.02 14.69 18.97
N ASP A 52 12.42 13.48 19.39
CA ASP A 52 12.22 12.23 18.66
C ASP A 52 10.73 11.93 18.44
N GLY A 53 9.89 12.14 19.47
CA GLY A 53 8.45 11.93 19.38
C GLY A 53 7.78 12.84 18.36
N GLN A 54 8.19 14.11 18.28
CA GLN A 54 7.70 15.03 17.24
C GLN A 54 8.14 14.59 15.85
N ALA A 55 9.39 14.18 15.68
CA ALA A 55 9.89 13.71 14.39
C ALA A 55 9.13 12.45 13.92
N GLN A 56 8.93 11.48 14.82
CA GLN A 56 8.18 10.25 14.53
C GLN A 56 6.72 10.53 14.15
N GLU A 57 6.03 11.37 14.92
CA GLU A 57 4.63 11.69 14.64
C GLU A 57 4.46 12.45 13.32
N ASN A 58 5.36 13.40 13.01
CA ASN A 58 5.32 14.13 11.75
C ASN A 58 5.66 13.23 10.55
N ALA A 59 6.62 12.31 10.70
CA ALA A 59 6.91 11.33 9.66
C ALA A 59 5.72 10.38 9.45
N ALA A 60 5.09 9.91 10.53
CA ALA A 60 3.88 9.09 10.48
C ALA A 60 2.72 9.83 9.78
N MET A 61 2.52 11.11 10.07
CA MET A 61 1.50 11.95 9.43
C MET A 61 1.69 11.99 7.91
N ARG A 62 2.93 12.25 7.45
CA ARG A 62 3.28 12.28 6.02
C ARG A 62 3.04 10.93 5.37
N ALA A 63 3.55 9.86 5.97
CA ALA A 63 3.33 8.50 5.51
C ALA A 63 1.84 8.18 5.44
N PHE A 64 1.05 8.56 6.43
CA PHE A 64 -0.40 8.33 6.49
C PHE A 64 -1.14 9.08 5.39
N MET A 65 -0.87 10.38 5.21
CA MET A 65 -1.51 11.21 4.18
C MET A 65 -1.21 10.72 2.77
N VAL A 66 -0.01 10.23 2.51
CA VAL A 66 0.35 9.65 1.22
C VAL A 66 -0.26 8.25 1.07
N CYS A 67 -0.12 7.41 2.10
CA CYS A 67 -0.54 6.00 2.05
C CYS A 67 -2.05 5.81 2.02
N ARG A 68 -2.82 6.67 2.71
CA ARG A 68 -4.30 6.61 2.66
C ARG A 68 -4.82 6.76 1.24
N ASN A 69 -4.10 7.49 0.39
CA ASN A 69 -4.47 7.75 -0.99
C ASN A 69 -3.92 6.70 -1.97
N PHE A 70 -3.03 5.78 -1.54
CA PHE A 70 -2.73 4.61 -2.38
C PHE A 70 -3.95 3.72 -2.45
N SER A 71 -4.59 3.70 -3.62
CA SER A 71 -5.55 2.66 -3.96
C SER A 71 -4.84 1.30 -3.88
N VAL A 72 -5.51 0.32 -3.27
CA VAL A 72 -5.08 -1.09 -3.16
C VAL A 72 -4.78 -1.76 -4.50
N ASN A 73 -5.05 -1.07 -5.62
CA ASN A 73 -4.75 -1.51 -6.97
C ASN A 73 -3.50 -0.87 -7.61
N GLY A 74 -2.69 -0.11 -6.85
CA GLY A 74 -1.43 0.43 -7.38
C GLY A 74 -1.62 1.22 -8.68
N GLY A 75 -2.40 2.30 -8.65
CA GLY A 75 -2.54 3.13 -9.85
C GLY A 75 -3.13 2.40 -11.05
N MET A 76 -4.36 1.90 -10.96
CA MET A 76 -5.17 1.76 -12.18
C MET A 76 -5.64 3.15 -12.62
N LEU A 77 -4.70 3.96 -13.10
CA LEU A 77 -4.99 4.73 -14.30
C LEU A 77 -5.16 3.66 -15.37
N ALA A 78 -6.34 3.57 -15.97
CA ALA A 78 -6.60 2.61 -17.04
C ALA A 78 -5.69 2.90 -18.24
N ARG A 79 -4.46 2.38 -18.24
CA ARG A 79 -3.55 2.47 -19.39
C ARG A 79 -3.59 1.15 -20.16
N ASN A 80 -4.78 0.83 -20.69
CA ASN A 80 -5.10 -0.22 -21.68
C ASN A 80 -6.23 -1.19 -21.28
N GLY A 81 -7.15 -0.80 -20.40
CA GLY A 81 -8.52 -1.37 -20.41
C GLY A 81 -8.72 -2.82 -19.94
N VAL A 82 -7.93 -3.34 -18.99
CA VAL A 82 -8.24 -4.64 -18.35
C VAL A 82 -8.21 -4.48 -16.83
N VAL A 83 -9.38 -4.63 -16.22
CA VAL A 83 -9.58 -4.69 -14.77
C VAL A 83 -9.24 -6.10 -14.29
N GLN A 84 -8.15 -6.27 -13.54
CA GLN A 84 -7.82 -7.53 -12.87
C GLN A 84 -8.25 -7.45 -11.40
N GLY A 85 -9.56 -7.50 -11.19
CA GLY A 85 -10.13 -7.83 -9.88
C GLY A 85 -10.31 -9.34 -9.79
N LEU A 86 -9.39 -10.05 -9.16
CA LEU A 86 -9.63 -11.40 -8.67
C LEU A 86 -8.91 -11.60 -7.33
N PRO A 87 -9.61 -12.04 -6.25
CA PRO A 87 -8.95 -12.41 -5.02
C PRO A 87 -8.07 -13.62 -5.27
N ALA A 88 -6.78 -13.50 -4.96
CA ALA A 88 -5.88 -14.65 -4.85
C ALA A 88 -6.31 -15.45 -3.62
N ASN A 89 -7.23 -16.39 -3.81
CA ASN A 89 -7.32 -17.52 -2.90
C ASN A 89 -7.13 -18.80 -3.71
N GLU A 90 -6.09 -19.51 -3.32
CA GLU A 90 -5.64 -20.76 -3.89
C GLU A 90 -6.69 -21.87 -3.66
N ARG A 91 -6.58 -22.90 -4.50
CA ARG A 91 -7.26 -24.20 -4.44
C ARG A 91 -8.68 -24.22 -5.01
N SER A 92 -8.77 -24.61 -6.28
CA SER A 92 -9.51 -25.81 -6.71
C SER A 92 -9.44 -25.96 -8.22
N ASP A 93 -8.63 -26.94 -8.63
CA ASP A 93 -8.84 -27.85 -9.75
C ASP A 93 -10.30 -27.88 -10.25
N HIS A 94 -10.55 -27.58 -11.54
CA HIS A 94 -11.39 -28.37 -12.46
C HIS A 94 -11.90 -27.59 -13.69
N ARG A 95 -11.40 -28.04 -14.86
CA ARG A 95 -12.07 -28.12 -16.18
C ARG A 95 -12.52 -26.82 -16.86
N HIS A 96 -11.62 -26.32 -17.70
CA HIS A 96 -11.96 -25.60 -18.94
C HIS A 96 -12.75 -26.53 -19.90
N ARG A 97 -14.07 -26.64 -19.71
CA ARG A 97 -14.98 -27.14 -20.76
C ARG A 97 -15.11 -26.05 -21.82
N ARG A 98 -14.30 -26.16 -22.87
CA ARG A 98 -14.42 -25.38 -24.11
C ARG A 98 -15.82 -25.59 -24.69
N ARG A 99 -16.72 -24.63 -24.47
CA ARG A 99 -17.92 -24.44 -25.29
C ARG A 99 -17.58 -23.47 -26.43
N ARG A 100 -17.42 -23.99 -27.65
CA ARG A 100 -17.60 -23.25 -28.91
C ARG A 100 -18.20 -24.26 -29.91
N ASN A 101 -19.51 -24.24 -30.06
CA ASN A 101 -20.25 -23.46 -31.07
C ASN A 101 -20.12 -24.12 -32.46
N GLY A 102 -20.98 -25.10 -32.71
CA GLY A 102 -21.20 -25.68 -34.03
C GLY A 102 -22.29 -24.91 -34.75
N GLY A 103 -21.94 -24.26 -35.85
CA GLY A 103 -22.89 -23.56 -36.72
C GLY A 103 -22.24 -23.13 -38.04
N ARG A 104 -22.48 -23.93 -39.09
CA ARG A 104 -22.58 -23.58 -40.53
C ARG A 104 -22.48 -24.87 -41.36
N SER A 105 -23.58 -25.34 -41.97
CA SER A 105 -24.11 -24.97 -43.31
C SER A 105 -23.29 -25.55 -44.47
N HIS A 106 -23.82 -26.58 -45.15
CA HIS A 106 -23.80 -26.80 -46.61
C HIS A 106 -24.22 -28.25 -46.92
N SER A 107 -25.16 -28.43 -47.83
CA SER A 107 -25.05 -29.40 -48.95
C SER A 107 -26.19 -29.12 -49.95
N ALA A 108 -25.80 -29.07 -51.21
CA ALA A 108 -26.64 -28.95 -52.39
C ALA A 108 -27.36 -30.28 -52.69
#